data_AF-B6XBA1-F1
#
_entry.id   AF-B6XBA1-F1
#
_cell.length_a   1.000
_cell.length_b   1.000
_cell.length_c   1.000
_cell.angle_alpha   90.00
_cell.angle_beta   90.00
_cell.angle_gamma   90.00
#
_symmetry.space_group_name_H-M   'P 1'
#
loop_
_entity.id
_entity.type
_entity.pdbx_description
1 polymer ?
#
loop_
_entity_poly.entity_id
_entity_poly.type
_entity_poly.pdbx_seq_one_letter_code
_entity_poly.pdbx_strand_id
1 'polypeptide(L)' 'MKTFGIVLLFLGIVVGILSFNMDTSIPTAYGEIINDIGLAFDRRNYIIGSACIALFGLCIFLFSKK' A
#
# COMPACT_ATOMS: atom_id res chain seq x y z
N MET A 1 -4.15 -12.49 20.44
CA MET A 1 -3.25 -12.12 19.33
C MET A 1 -3.96 -12.03 17.97
N LYS A 2 -5.06 -12.76 17.75
CA LYS A 2 -5.87 -12.67 16.51
C LYS A 2 -6.40 -11.28 16.20
N THR A 3 -6.86 -10.53 17.20
CA THR A 3 -7.34 -9.15 17.02
C THR A 3 -6.27 -8.25 16.44
N PHE A 4 -5.01 -8.39 16.90
CA PHE A 4 -3.89 -7.65 16.36
C PHE A 4 -3.63 -8.01 14.89
N GLY A 5 -3.68 -9.30 14.54
CA GLY A 5 -3.57 -9.75 13.14
C GLY A 5 -4.66 -9.17 12.23
N ILE A 6 -5.91 -9.10 12.71
CA ILE A 6 -7.02 -8.47 11.97
C ILE A 6 -6.78 -6.98 11.75
N VAL A 7 -6.38 -6.25 12.79
CA VAL A 7 -6.09 -4.80 12.68
C VAL A 7 -4.97 -4.55 11.67
N LEU A 8 -3.90 -5.36 11.73
CA LEU A 8 -2.76 -5.24 10.81
C LEU A 8 -3.15 -5.57 9.36
N LEU A 9 -3.96 -6.61 9.17
CA LEU A 9 -4.50 -6.99 7.87
C LEU A 9 -5.36 -5.85 7.29
N PHE A 10 -6.27 -5.31 8.09
CA PHE A 10 -7.12 -4.19 7.68
C PHE A 10 -6.29 -2.95 7.30
N LEU A 11 -5.29 -2.62 8.12
CA LEU A 11 -4.37 -1.51 7.83
C LEU A 11 -3.63 -1.72 6.51
N GLY A 12 -3.10 -2.93 6.27
CA GLY A 12 -2.43 -3.27 5.02
C GLY A 12 -3.33 -3.11 3.79
N ILE A 13 -4.59 -3.56 3.87
CA ILE A 13 -5.57 -3.38 2.79
C ILE A 13 -5.86 -1.90 2.53
N VAL A 14 -6.13 -1.11 3.58
CA VAL A 14 -6.45 0.31 3.44
C VAL A 14 -5.28 1.08 2.82
N VAL A 15 -4.07 0.87 3.32
CA VAL A 15 -2.86 1.50 2.76
C VAL A 15 -2.64 1.04 1.31
N GLY A 16 -2.92 -0.21 0.99
CA GLY A 16 -2.83 -0.72 -0.39
C GLY A 16 -3.78 0.03 -1.33
N ILE A 17 -5.04 0.20 -0.95
CA ILE A 17 -6.03 0.95 -1.74
C ILE A 17 -5.56 2.40 -1.94
N LEU A 18 -5.06 3.07 -0.89
CA LEU A 18 -4.53 4.43 -1.00
C LEU A 18 -3.33 4.49 -1.95
N SER A 19 -2.42 3.52 -1.85
CA SER A 19 -1.23 3.43 -2.72
C SER A 19 -1.62 3.22 -4.18
N PHE A 20 -2.64 2.41 -4.46
CA PHE A 20 -3.16 2.25 -5.82
C PHE A 20 -3.83 3.51 -6.37
N ASN A 21 -4.29 4.44 -5.54
CA ASN A 21 -4.90 5.70 -5.99
C ASN A 21 -3.90 6.86 -6.04
N MET A 22 -2.63 6.64 -5.70
CA MET A 22 -1.61 7.68 -5.72
C MET A 22 -1.38 8.18 -7.15
N ASP A 23 -1.58 9.48 -7.37
CA ASP A 23 -1.28 10.12 -8.63
C ASP A 23 0.25 10.22 -8.80
N THR A 24 0.70 9.92 -10.01
CA THR A 24 2.12 9.93 -10.41
C THR A 24 2.39 10.98 -11.48
N SER A 25 1.39 11.79 -11.78
CA SER A 25 1.40 12.79 -12.85
C SER A 25 1.92 14.14 -12.34
N ILE A 26 2.80 14.79 -13.10
CA ILE A 26 3.25 16.16 -12.82
C ILE A 26 2.89 17.07 -14.00
N PRO A 27 2.25 18.22 -13.74
CA PRO A 27 2.00 19.22 -14.78
C PRO A 27 3.30 19.91 -15.18
N THR A 28 3.60 19.93 -16.47
CA THR A 28 4.74 20.68 -17.01
C THR A 28 4.34 22.11 -17.41
N ALA A 29 5.33 22.99 -17.56
CA ALA A 29 5.13 24.40 -17.90
C ALA A 29 4.39 24.64 -19.24
N TYR A 30 4.32 23.62 -20.11
CA TYR A 30 3.68 23.70 -21.43
C TYR A 30 2.31 23.01 -21.48
N GLY A 31 1.73 22.67 -20.33
CA GLY A 31 0.40 22.05 -20.24
C GLY A 31 0.39 20.55 -20.54
N GLU A 32 1.54 19.94 -20.79
CA GLU A 32 1.66 18.48 -20.89
C GLU A 32 1.72 17.87 -19.50
N ILE A 33 1.01 16.75 -19.33
CA ILE A 33 1.03 15.94 -18.12
C ILE A 33 1.99 14.77 -18.37
N ILE A 34 3.09 14.71 -17.61
CA ILE A 34 4.07 13.63 -17.71
C ILE A 34 4.02 12.80 -16.43
N ASN A 35 4.17 11.48 -16.58
CA ASN A 35 4.26 10.58 -15.44
C ASN A 35 5.68 10.62 -14.87
N ASP A 36 5.81 10.97 -13.60
CA ASP A 36 7.08 11.05 -12.91
C ASP A 36 7.55 9.66 -12.46
N ILE A 37 8.78 9.32 -12.83
CA ILE A 37 9.38 8.02 -12.55
C ILE A 37 9.62 7.83 -11.05
N GLY A 38 9.98 8.90 -10.33
CA GLY A 38 10.17 8.88 -8.89
C GLY A 38 8.85 8.62 -8.16
N LEU A 39 7.79 9.36 -8.47
CA LEU A 39 6.47 9.13 -7.88
C LEU A 39 5.92 7.75 -8.25
N ALA A 40 6.14 7.28 -9.48
CA ALA A 40 5.76 5.93 -9.88
C ALA A 40 6.51 4.85 -9.09
N PHE A 41 7.78 5.09 -8.76
CA PHE A 41 8.57 4.20 -7.92
C PHE A 41 8.07 4.21 -6.47
N ASP A 42 7.76 5.37 -5.91
CA ASP A 42 7.21 5.51 -4.56
C ASP A 42 5.86 4.82 -4.44
N ARG A 43 4.95 5.04 -5.42
CA ARG A 43 3.68 4.32 -5.52
C ARG A 43 3.88 2.81 -5.45
N ARG A 44 4.82 2.29 -6.24
CA ARG A 44 5.15 0.86 -6.25
C ARG A 44 5.66 0.39 -4.89
N ASN A 45 6.52 1.18 -4.25
CA ASN A 45 7.08 0.84 -2.94
C ASN A 45 6.00 0.79 -1.86
N TYR A 46 5.06 1.73 -1.86
CA TYR A 46 3.92 1.72 -0.95
C TYR A 46 2.98 0.53 -1.21
N ILE A 47 2.73 0.18 -2.48
CA ILE A 47 1.98 -1.04 -2.83
C ILE A 47 2.66 -2.29 -2.24
N ILE A 48 3.97 -2.45 -2.45
CA ILE A 48 4.74 -3.60 -1.93
C ILE A 48 4.70 -3.61 -0.40
N GLY A 49 4.94 -2.47 0.25
CA GLY A 49 4.89 -2.35 1.70
C GLY A 49 3.52 -2.72 2.28
N SER A 50 2.45 -2.23 1.67
CA SER A 50 1.07 -2.54 2.07
C SER A 50 0.75 -4.03 1.95
N ALA A 51 1.23 -4.69 0.89
CA ALA A 51 1.06 -6.12 0.69
C ALA A 51 1.80 -6.92 1.77
N CYS A 52 3.04 -6.54 2.10
CA CYS A 52 3.78 -7.16 3.20
C CYS A 52 3.03 -7.03 4.53
N ILE A 53 2.53 -5.84 4.86
CA ILE A 53 1.76 -5.60 6.10
C ILE A 53 0.50 -6.48 6.14
N ALA A 54 -0.25 -6.54 5.04
CA ALA A 54 -1.45 -7.37 4.94
C ALA A 54 -1.12 -8.87 5.09
N LEU A 55 -0.03 -9.34 4.47
CA LEU A 55 0.43 -10.73 4.59
C LEU A 55 0.85 -11.08 6.02
N PHE A 56 1.58 -10.20 6.71
CA PHE A 56 1.92 -10.43 8.12
C PHE A 56 0.67 -10.48 9.00
N GLY A 57 -0.29 -9.58 8.77
CA GLY A 57 -1.58 -9.58 9.48
C GLY A 57 -2.36 -10.88 9.26
N LEU A 58 -2.40 -11.35 8.00
CA LEU A 58 -3.00 -12.64 7.62
C LEU A 58 -2.32 -13.82 8.32
N CYS A 59 -0.99 -13.88 8.30
CA CYS A 59 -0.23 -14.94 8.97
C CYS A 59 -0.52 -14.96 10.48
N ILE A 60 -0.52 -13.80 11.14
CA ILE A 60 -0.84 -13.71 12.58
C ILE A 60 -2.27 -14.19 12.83
N PHE A 61 -3.23 -13.77 12.00
CA PHE A 61 -4.62 -14.18 12.15
C PHE A 61 -4.81 -15.71 12.00
N LEU A 62 -4.17 -16.31 11.00
CA LEU A 62 -4.28 -17.75 10.71
C LEU A 62 -3.56 -18.62 11.74
N PHE A 63 -2.34 -18.26 12.13
CA PHE A 63 -1.48 -19.09 12.98
C PHE A 63 -1.58 -18.78 14.48
N SER A 64 -2.19 -17.65 14.87
CA SER A 64 -2.44 -17.39 16.29
C SER A 64 -3.43 -18.41 16.84
N LYS A 65 -3.06 -19.08 17.93
CA LYS A 65 -4.03 -19.80 18.77
C LYS A 65 -4.95 -18.78 19.48
N LYS A 66 -6.10 -19.28 19.96
CA LYS A 66 -7.23 -18.49 20.47
C LYS A 66 -6.77 -17.46 21.50
#